data_AF-A0A662L1Z4-F1
#
_entry.id   AF-A0A662L1Z4-F1
#
_cell.length_a   1.000
_cell.length_b   1.000
_cell.length_c   1.000
_cell.angle_alpha   90.00
_cell.angle_beta   90.00
_cell.angle_gamma   90.00
#
_symmetry.space_group_name_H-M   'P 1'
#
loop_
_entity.id
_entity.type
_entity.pdbx_description
1 polymer ?
#
loop_
_entity_poly.entity_id
_entity_poly.type
_entity_poly.pdbx_seq_one_letter_code
_entity_poly.pdbx_strand_id
1 'polypeptide(L)' 'MTDARTEKITIRLPVSYLRAIDVLVRVGDFPSRSEAIRYAVRDMIYERVDYVIEKIKRMEEAERLIAELDKYSGLLTK' A
#
# COMPACT_ATOMS: atom_id res chain seq x y z
N MET A 1 8.59 1.39 -12.12
CA MET A 1 8.05 0.03 -11.87
C MET A 1 7.22 -0.38 -13.08
N THR A 2 7.88 -0.78 -14.17
CA THR A 2 7.21 -1.09 -15.44
C THR A 2 7.61 -2.48 -15.88
N ASP A 3 7.40 -3.46 -15.00
CA ASP A 3 7.44 -4.84 -15.45
C ASP A 3 6.08 -5.16 -16.07
N ALA A 4 6.05 -5.30 -17.39
CA ALA A 4 4.83 -5.59 -18.16
C ALA A 4 4.44 -7.08 -18.07
N ARG A 5 5.23 -7.91 -17.40
CA ARG A 5 4.93 -9.32 -17.23
C ARG A 5 3.76 -9.50 -16.27
N THR A 6 2.85 -10.40 -16.64
CA THR A 6 1.70 -10.77 -15.84
C THR A 6 1.70 -12.26 -15.61
N GLU A 7 1.43 -12.68 -14.37
CA GLU A 7 1.35 -14.08 -13.99
C GLU A 7 -0.10 -14.47 -13.67
N LYS A 8 -0.51 -15.68 -14.06
CA LYS A 8 -1.86 -16.18 -13.77
C LYS A 8 -1.89 -16.80 -12.39
N ILE A 9 -2.81 -16.31 -11.55
CA ILE A 9 -3.07 -16.85 -10.21
C ILE A 9 -4.50 -17.38 -10.10
N THR A 10 -4.73 -18.30 -9.15
CA THR A 10 -6.08 -18.78 -8.78
C THR A 10 -6.34 -18.39 -7.33
N ILE A 11 -7.45 -17.68 -7.09
CA ILE A 11 -7.87 -17.23 -5.76
C ILE A 11 -9.31 -17.63 -5.49
N ARG A 12 -9.68 -17.77 -4.21
CA ARG A 12 -11.07 -17.97 -3.78
C ARG A 12 -11.63 -16.63 -3.31
N LEU A 13 -12.72 -16.18 -3.92
CA LEU A 13 -13.43 -14.98 -3.54
C LEU A 13 -14.89 -15.31 -3.18
N PRO A 14 -15.50 -14.56 -2.25
CA PRO A 14 -16.94 -14.65 -2.02
C PRO A 14 -17.72 -14.44 -3.33
N VAL A 15 -18.76 -15.24 -3.54
CA VAL A 15 -19.60 -15.15 -4.75
C VAL A 15 -20.25 -13.77 -4.89
N SER A 16 -20.57 -13.12 -3.77
CA SER A 16 -21.07 -11.74 -3.75
C SER A 16 -20.11 -10.75 -4.41
N TYR A 17 -18.80 -10.91 -4.20
CA TYR A 17 -17.79 -10.00 -4.75
C TYR A 17 -17.64 -10.22 -6.26
N LEU A 18 -17.65 -11.47 -6.71
CA LEU A 18 -17.66 -11.78 -8.14
C LEU A 18 -18.88 -11.16 -8.84
N ARG A 19 -20.06 -11.21 -8.21
CA ARG A 19 -21.27 -10.56 -8.74
C ARG A 19 -21.16 -9.04 -8.79
N ALA A 20 -20.55 -8.41 -7.77
CA ALA A 20 -20.31 -6.97 -7.79
C ALA A 20 -19.36 -6.57 -8.92
N ILE A 21 -18.26 -7.30 -9.10
CA ILE A 21 -17.32 -7.09 -10.22
C ILE A 21 -18.02 -7.26 -11.56
N ASP A 22 -18.91 -8.24 -11.70
CA ASP A 22 -19.70 -8.43 -12.92
C ASP A 22 -20.57 -7.24 -13.27
N VAL A 23 -21.19 -6.60 -12.27
CA VAL A 23 -21.98 -5.38 -12.49
C VAL A 23 -21.08 -4.26 -13.02
N LEU A 24 -19.91 -4.04 -12.41
CA LEU A 24 -18.95 -3.02 -12.84
C LEU A 24 -18.51 -3.22 -14.30
N VAL A 25 -18.23 -4.46 -14.70
CA VAL A 25 -17.89 -4.77 -16.08
C VAL A 25 -19.08 -4.55 -17.02
N ARG A 26 -20.30 -4.96 -16.63
CA ARG A 26 -21.51 -4.81 -17.46
C ARG A 26 -21.90 -3.37 -17.71
N VAL A 27 -21.69 -2.47 -16.75
CA VAL A 27 -21.98 -1.04 -16.92
C VAL A 27 -20.87 -0.30 -17.67
N GLY A 28 -19.80 -0.98 -18.05
CA GLY A 28 -18.68 -0.42 -18.82
C GLY A 28 -17.64 0.31 -17.98
N ASP A 29 -17.68 0.19 -16.65
CA ASP A 29 -16.70 0.81 -15.74
C ASP A 29 -15.31 0.14 -15.88
N PHE A 30 -15.29 -1.18 -16.11
CA PHE A 30 -14.07 -1.91 -16.41
C PHE A 30 -14.21 -2.79 -17.66
N PRO A 31 -13.14 -2.94 -18.46
CA PRO A 31 -13.17 -3.75 -19.68
C PRO A 31 -13.23 -5.26 -19.39
N SER A 32 -12.81 -5.71 -18.20
CA SER A 32 -12.86 -7.11 -17.80
C SER A 32 -12.78 -7.27 -16.28
N ARG A 33 -13.17 -8.45 -15.78
CA ARG A 33 -12.97 -8.82 -14.36
C ARG A 33 -11.50 -8.72 -13.94
N SER A 34 -10.61 -9.17 -14.81
CA SER A 34 -9.16 -9.13 -14.55
C SER A 34 -8.65 -7.71 -14.39
N GLU A 35 -9.18 -6.76 -15.15
CA GLU A 35 -8.80 -5.35 -15.03
C GLU A 35 -9.34 -4.72 -13.74
N ALA A 36 -10.61 -4.96 -13.40
CA ALA A 36 -11.19 -4.51 -12.14
C ALA A 36 -10.38 -5.02 -10.92
N ILE A 37 -9.97 -6.30 -10.95
CA ILE A 37 -9.16 -6.89 -9.88
C ILE A 37 -7.74 -6.28 -9.87
N ARG A 38 -7.10 -6.11 -11.03
CA ARG A 38 -5.78 -5.46 -11.11
C ARG A 38 -5.80 -4.05 -10.57
N TYR A 39 -6.84 -3.28 -10.91
CA TYR A 39 -7.03 -1.92 -10.41
C TYR A 39 -7.14 -1.91 -8.89
N ALA A 40 -8.02 -2.75 -8.30
CA ALA A 40 -8.19 -2.84 -6.86
C ALA A 40 -6.90 -3.26 -6.12
N VAL A 41 -6.16 -4.22 -6.67
CA VAL A 41 -4.87 -4.66 -6.09
C VAL A 41 -3.82 -3.55 -6.17
N ARG A 42 -3.77 -2.83 -7.30
CA ARG A 42 -2.85 -1.72 -7.51
C ARG A 42 -3.09 -0.61 -6.49
N ASP A 43 -4.33 -0.15 -6.36
CA ASP A 43 -4.70 0.92 -5.43
C ASP A 43 -4.35 0.54 -3.99
N MET A 44 -4.70 -0.69 -3.59
CA MET A 44 -4.34 -1.22 -2.27
C MET A 44 -2.82 -1.23 -2.05
N ILE A 45 -2.01 -1.60 -3.04
CA ILE A 45 -0.55 -1.60 -2.90
C ILE A 45 -0.03 -0.16 -2.72
N TYR A 46 -0.47 0.80 -3.55
CA TYR A 46 0.00 2.18 -3.44
C TYR A 46 -0.36 2.80 -2.09
N GLU A 47 -1.62 2.66 -1.66
CA GLU A 47 -2.06 3.15 -0.34
C GLU A 47 -1.21 2.58 0.81
N ARG A 48 -0.83 1.30 0.71
CA ARG A 48 -0.04 0.64 1.75
C ARG A 48 1.44 1.03 1.69
N VAL A 49 1.99 1.22 0.50
CA VAL A 49 3.37 1.69 0.32
C VAL A 49 3.53 3.10 0.88
N ASP A 50 2.62 4.01 0.56
CA ASP A 50 2.66 5.39 1.05
C ASP A 50 2.57 5.42 2.58
N TYR A 51 1.65 4.65 3.16
CA TYR A 51 1.54 4.51 4.62
C TYR A 51 2.82 3.99 5.28
N VAL A 52 3.47 2.99 4.68
CA VAL A 52 4.72 2.42 5.20
C VAL A 52 5.87 3.44 5.10
N ILE A 53 5.99 4.15 3.98
CA ILE A 53 7.01 5.19 3.79
C ILE A 53 6.86 6.30 4.82
N GLU A 54 5.64 6.80 5.05
CA GLU A 54 5.39 7.82 6.07
C GLU A 54 5.76 7.32 7.47
N LYS A 55 5.40 6.07 7.79
CA LYS A 55 5.71 5.49 9.09
C LYS A 55 7.22 5.36 9.31
N ILE A 56 7.97 4.93 8.30
CA ILE A 56 9.44 4.84 8.36
C ILE A 56 10.06 6.22 8.60
N LYS A 57 9.64 7.25 7.85
CA LYS A 57 10.15 8.62 8.03
C LYS A 57 9.92 9.14 9.45
N ARG A 58 8.71 8.95 10.00
CA ARG A 58 8.40 9.35 11.38
C ARG A 58 9.25 8.63 12.42
N MET A 59 9.55 7.35 12.19
CA MET A 59 10.43 6.58 13.07
C MET A 59 11.87 7.10 13.01
N GLU A 60 12.40 7.36 11.81
CA GLU A 60 13.75 7.94 11.65
C GLU A 60 13.86 9.33 12.29
N GLU A 61 12.84 10.17 12.15
CA GLU A 61 12.79 11.50 12.78
C GLU A 61 12.76 11.41 14.30
N ALA A 62 11.95 10.50 14.86
CA ALA A 62 11.88 10.26 16.29
C ALA A 62 13.24 9.75 16.84
N GLU A 63 13.88 8.81 16.15
CA GLU A 63 15.21 8.32 16.52
C GLU A 63 16.26 9.43 16.51
N ARG A 64 16.23 10.33 15.50
CA ARG A 64 17.14 11.49 15.45
C ARG A 64 16.90 12.45 16.61
N LEU A 65 15.65 12.77 16.93
CA LEU A 65 15.30 13.65 18.04
C LEU A 65 15.75 13.07 19.38
N ILE A 66 15.56 11.76 19.59
CA ILE A 66 16.02 11.07 20.81
C ILE A 66 17.55 11.14 20.91
N ALA A 67 18.27 10.84 19.83
CA ALA A 67 19.74 10.91 19.81
C ALA A 67 20.25 12.34 20.06
N GLU A 68 19.54 13.36 19.57
CA GLU A 68 19.86 14.76 19.82
C GLU A 68 19.62 15.14 21.29
N LEU A 69 18.51 14.71 21.88
CA LEU A 69 18.22 14.92 23.31
C LEU A 69 19.26 14.25 24.22
N ASP A 70 19.67 13.02 23.90
CA ASP A 70 20.72 12.31 24.65
C ASP A 70 22.05 13.07 24.62
N LYS A 71 22.41 13.65 23.47
CA LYS A 71 23.61 14.47 23.32
C LYS A 71 23.57 15.73 24.21
N TYR A 72 22.43 16.41 24.30
CA TYR A 72 22.28 17.58 25.18
C TYR A 72 22.25 17.21 26.66
N SER A 73 21.65 16.07 27.03
CA SER A 73 21.66 15.60 28.42
C SER A 73 23.08 15.28 28.91
N GLY A 74 23.92 14.66 28.07
CA GLY A 74 25.33 14.39 28.36
C GLY A 74 26.21 15.63 28.51
N LEU A 75 25.76 16.80 28.03
CA LEU A 75 26.44 18.09 28.18
C LEU A 75 26.08 18.82 29.49
N LEU A 76 24.93 18.51 30.11
CA LEU A 76 24.46 19.13 31.35
C LEU A 76 24.98 18.42 32.62
N THR A 77 25.54 17.22 32.47
CA THR A 77 26.10 16.42 33.58
C THR A 77 27.62 16.61 33.75
N LYS A 78 28.23 17.61 33.09
CA LYS A 78 29.65 17.97 33.21
C LYS A 78 29.84 19.35 33.82
#